data_AF-A0A2N2WWU0-F1
#
_entry.id   AF-A0A2N2WWU0-F1
#
_cell.length_a   1.000
_cell.length_b   1.000
_cell.length_c   1.000
_cell.angle_alpha   90.00
_cell.angle_beta   90.00
_cell.angle_gamma   90.00
#
_symmetry.space_group_name_H-M   'P 1'
#
loop_
_entity.id
_entity.type
_entity.pdbx_description
1 polymer ?
#
loop_
_entity_poly.entity_id
_entity_poly.type
_entity_poly.pdbx_seq_one_letter_code
_entity_poly.pdbx_strand_id
1 'polypeptide(L)' 'MTFRRTVLKQDLVKKLYPDSISIRSALQLLRNEIDLCPELKERISRAGHMRKHTYNFEQLRLILEHFSLTPEDYNQL' A
#
# COMPACT_ATOMS: atom_id res chain seq x y z
N MET A 1 -7.26 19.43 2.75
CA MET A 1 -6.12 18.60 2.33
C MET A 1 -6.57 17.68 1.20
N THR A 2 -6.06 17.89 -0.01
CA THR A 2 -6.45 17.11 -1.19
C THR A 2 -5.72 15.77 -1.15
N PHE A 3 -6.31 14.75 -0.53
CA PHE A 3 -5.78 13.39 -0.62
C PHE A 3 -5.69 12.99 -2.09
N ARG A 4 -4.48 12.63 -2.55
CA ARG A 4 -4.31 12.09 -3.91
C ARG A 4 -5.19 10.84 -4.00
N ARG A 5 -6.19 10.86 -4.90
CA ARG A 5 -7.13 9.76 -5.12
C ARG A 5 -6.45 8.42 -5.48
N THR A 6 -5.20 8.48 -5.91
CA THR A 6 -4.37 7.32 -6.24
C THR A 6 -2.93 7.56 -5.80
N VAL A 7 -2.26 6.50 -5.36
CA VAL A 7 -0.85 6.50 -4.94
C VAL A 7 -0.09 5.47 -5.76
N LEU A 8 1.15 5.80 -6.14
CA LEU A 8 2.04 4.88 -6.83
C LEU A 8 2.52 3.81 -5.85
N LYS A 9 2.48 2.53 -6.24
CA LYS A 9 2.94 1.44 -5.37
C LYS A 9 4.38 1.61 -4.95
N GLN A 10 5.21 2.16 -5.84
CA GLN A 10 6.62 2.45 -5.59
C GLN A 10 6.81 3.53 -4.52
N ASP A 11 5.95 4.55 -4.53
CA ASP A 11 5.99 5.64 -3.55
C ASP A 11 5.55 5.12 -2.17
N LEU A 12 4.49 4.32 -2.14
CA LEU A 12 4.01 3.64 -0.94
C LEU A 12 5.12 2.82 -0.27
N VAL A 13 5.79 1.96 -1.03
CA VAL A 13 6.81 1.08 -0.44
C VAL A 13 8.10 1.80 -0.06
N LYS A 14 8.41 2.95 -0.66
CA LYS A 14 9.54 3.79 -0.21
C LYS A 14 9.32 4.29 1.22
N LYS A 15 8.08 4.68 1.53
CA LYS A 15 7.72 5.17 2.86
C LYS A 15 7.57 4.04 3.87
N LEU A 16 6.97 2.92 3.47
CA LEU A 16 6.77 1.76 4.35
C LEU A 16 8.06 0.97 4.64
N TYR A 17 8.97 0.91 3.67
CA TYR A 17 10.20 0.12 3.76
C TYR A 17 11.43 0.96 3.36
N PRO A 18 11.78 2.00 4.13
CA PRO A 18 12.91 2.87 3.81
C PRO A 18 14.26 2.11 3.76
N ASP A 19 14.40 1.06 4.58
CA ASP A 19 15.59 0.19 4.63
C ASP A 19 15.71 -0.81 3.47
N SER A 20 14.72 -0.89 2.58
CA SER A 20 14.80 -1.81 1.44
C SER A 20 15.83 -1.35 0.41
N ILE A 21 16.76 -2.25 0.07
CA ILE A 21 17.85 -2.04 -0.91
C ILE A 21 17.33 -1.62 -2.30
N SER A 22 16.10 -1.98 -2.65
CA SER A 22 15.51 -1.65 -3.96
C SER A 22 13.98 -1.60 -3.91
N ILE A 23 13.40 -0.76 -4.76
CA ILE A 23 11.94 -0.64 -4.92
C ILE A 23 11.29 -1.97 -5.27
N ARG A 24 11.96 -2.79 -6.09
CA ARG A 24 11.45 -4.12 -6.46
C ARG A 24 11.37 -5.04 -5.25
N SER A 25 12.38 -5.03 -4.38
CA SER A 25 12.39 -5.80 -3.14
C SER A 25 11.32 -5.30 -2.17
N ALA A 26 11.18 -3.98 -2.01
CA ALA A 26 10.15 -3.37 -1.18
C ALA A 26 8.72 -3.71 -1.65
N LEU A 27 8.49 -3.70 -2.98
CA LEU A 27 7.24 -4.16 -3.59
C LEU A 27 6.98 -5.65 -3.34
N GLN A 28 8.03 -6.46 -3.37
CA GLN A 28 7.92 -7.89 -3.12
C GLN A 28 7.60 -8.18 -1.64
N LEU A 29 8.21 -7.45 -0.71
CA LEU A 29 7.87 -7.51 0.72
C LEU A 29 6.39 -7.17 0.94
N LEU A 30 5.92 -6.04 0.41
CA LEU A 30 4.52 -5.67 0.51
C LEU A 30 3.59 -6.73 -0.10
N ARG A 31 3.98 -7.33 -1.23
CA ARG A 31 3.19 -8.39 -1.86
C ARG A 31 3.14 -9.64 -0.99
N ASN A 32 4.25 -10.03 -0.37
CA ASN A 32 4.32 -11.17 0.52
C ASN A 32 3.43 -10.95 1.75
N GLU A 33 3.49 -9.77 2.38
CA GLU A 33 2.62 -9.43 3.51
C GLU A 33 1.13 -9.53 3.15
N ILE A 34 0.74 -8.99 1.99
CA ILE A 34 -0.63 -9.11 1.49
C ILE A 34 -0.99 -10.57 1.21
N ASP A 35 -0.07 -11.38 0.69
CA ASP A 35 -0.32 -12.79 0.38
C ASP A 35 -0.44 -13.65 1.64
N LEU A 36 0.31 -13.31 2.70
CA LEU A 36 0.24 -13.93 4.02
C LEU A 36 -1.07 -13.62 4.75
N CYS A 37 -1.74 -12.52 4.41
CA CYS A 37 -3.03 -12.14 4.97
C CYS A 37 -4.16 -12.25 3.92
N PRO A 38 -4.80 -13.43 3.76
CA PRO A 38 -5.80 -13.65 2.72
C PRO A 38 -7.01 -12.71 2.85
N GLU A 39 -7.39 -12.35 4.08
CA GLU A 39 -8.46 -11.37 4.32
C GLU A 39 -8.11 -9.99 3.75
N LEU A 40 -6.89 -9.50 3.98
CA LEU A 40 -6.41 -8.23 3.43
C LEU A 40 -6.42 -8.28 1.90
N LYS A 41 -5.92 -9.37 1.33
CA LYS A 41 -5.90 -9.59 -0.13
C LYS A 41 -7.30 -9.53 -0.73
N GLU A 42 -8.27 -10.18 -0.11
CA GLU A 42 -9.68 -10.11 -0.53
C GLU A 42 -10.25 -8.70 -0.41
N ARG A 43 -10.03 -8.01 0.72
CA ARG A 43 -10.50 -6.64 0.93
C ARG A 43 -9.92 -5.69 -0.14
N ILE A 44 -8.62 -5.79 -0.44
CA ILE A 44 -7.96 -4.99 -1.49
C ILE A 44 -8.55 -5.29 -2.87
N SER A 45 -8.85 -6.56 -3.16
CA SER A 45 -9.45 -6.97 -4.42
C SER A 45 -10.89 -6.49 -4.57
N ARG A 46 -11.66 -6.42 -3.47
CA ARG A 46 -13.05 -5.93 -3.45
C ARG A 46 -13.14 -4.40 -3.51
N ALA A 47 -12.13 -3.69 -2.99
CA ALA A 47 -12.02 -2.23 -3.04
C ALA A 47 -11.80 -1.64 -4.45
N GLY A 48 -11.78 -2.49 -5.48
CA GLY A 48 -11.78 -2.08 -6.88
C GLY A 48 -10.68 -2.74 -7.70
N HIS A 49 -10.65 -2.41 -9.00
CA HIS A 49 -9.69 -3.00 -9.93
C HIS A 49 -8.25 -2.75 -9.51
N MET A 50 -7.50 -3.83 -9.31
CA MET A 50 -6.09 -3.78 -8.96
C MET A 50 -5.29 -3.26 -10.16
N ARG A 51 -4.82 -2.01 -10.09
CA ARG A 51 -3.95 -1.45 -11.12
C ARG A 51 -2.51 -1.94 -10.92
N LYS A 52 -1.78 -2.07 -12.03
CA LYS A 52 -0.41 -2.60 -12.05
C LYS A 52 0.55 -1.72 -11.23
N HIS A 53 0.44 -0.40 -11.37
CA HIS A 53 1.42 0.56 -10.82
C HIS A 53 0.86 1.47 -9.72
N THR A 54 -0.44 1.47 -9.49
CA THR A 54 -1.11 2.35 -8.51
C THR A 54 -2.06 1.57 -7.61
N TYR A 55 -2.26 2.10 -6.41
CA TYR A 55 -3.39 1.80 -5.56
C TYR A 55 -4.36 2.98 -5.57
N ASN A 56 -5.66 2.69 -5.54
CA ASN A 56 -6.67 3.69 -5.26
C ASN A 56 -6.69 4.03 -3.76
N PHE A 57 -7.43 5.07 -3.38
CA PHE A 57 -7.50 5.51 -2.00
C PHE A 57 -8.01 4.43 -1.03
N GLU A 58 -9.01 3.62 -1.42
CA GLU A 58 -9.53 2.55 -0.56
C GLU A 58 -8.54 1.41 -0.37
N GLN A 59 -7.88 0.99 -1.45
CA GLN A 59 -6.80 -0.01 -1.41
C GLN A 59 -5.63 0.47 -0.54
N LEU A 60 -5.25 1.75 -0.68
CA LEU A 60 -4.22 2.36 0.16
C LEU A 60 -4.64 2.33 1.63
N ARG A 61 -5.88 2.74 1.95
CA ARG A 61 -6.39 2.76 3.32
C ARG A 61 -6.35 1.36 3.95
N LEU A 62 -6.77 0.33 3.21
CA LEU A 62 -6.73 -1.06 3.69
C LEU A 62 -5.30 -1.53 3.97
N ILE A 63 -4.36 -1.20 3.09
CA ILE A 63 -2.95 -1.53 3.29
C ILE A 63 -2.41 -0.80 4.51
N LEU A 64 -2.66 0.50 4.65
CA LEU A 64 -2.20 1.28 5.80
C LEU A 64 -2.81 0.79 7.12
N GLU A 65 -4.10 0.46 7.14
CA GLU A 65 -4.79 -0.13 8.29
C GLU A 65 -4.10 -1.42 8.76
N HIS A 66 -3.62 -2.26 7.84
CA HIS A 66 -2.84 -3.46 8.17
C HIS A 66 -1.51 -3.13 8.86
N PHE A 67 -0.84 -2.04 8.48
CA PHE A 67 0.36 -1.54 9.14
C PHE A 67 0.06 -0.71 10.39
N SER A 68 -1.19 -0.65 10.85
CA SER A 68 -1.64 0.23 11.95
C SER A 68 -1.31 1.72 11.69
N LEU A 69 -1.31 2.12 10.42
CA LEU A 69 -1.07 3.49 9.98
C LEU A 69 -2.38 4.11 9.48
N THR A 70 -2.53 5.42 9.70
CA THR A 70 -3.60 6.18 9.07
C THR A 70 -3.12 6.83 7.77
N PRO A 71 -4.04 7.23 6.87
CA PRO A 71 -3.69 8.04 5.71
C PRO A 71 -3.00 9.37 6.09
N GLU A 72 -3.25 9.89 7.30
CA GLU A 72 -2.63 11.10 7.81
C GLU A 72 -1.16 10.83 8.17
N ASP A 73 -0.87 9.73 8.88
CA ASP A 73 0.50 9.27 9.15
C ASP A 73 1.28 9.07 7.85
N TYR A 74 0.66 8.47 6.83
CA TYR A 74 1.29 8.27 5.53
C TYR A 74 1.70 9.58 4.83
N ASN A 75 0.98 10.67 5.10
CA ASN A 75 1.31 11.98 4.54
C ASN A 75 2.42 12.69 5.34
N GLN A 76 2.65 12.29 6.59
CA GLN A 76 3.73 12.80 7.44
C GLN A 76 5.04 11.99 7.35
N LEU A 77 4.97 10.73 6.89
CA LEU A 77 6.13 9.92 6.46
C LEU A 77 6.79 10.49 5.20
#